data_AF-A0A2T2VM94-F1
#
_entry.id   AF-A0A2T2VM94-F1
#
_cell.length_a   1.000
_cell.length_b   1.000
_cell.length_c   1.000
_cell.angle_alpha   90.00
_cell.angle_beta   90.00
_cell.angle_gamma   90.00
#
_symmetry.space_group_name_H-M   'P 1'
#
loop_
_entity.id
_entity.type
_entity.pdbx_description
1 polymer ?
#
loop_
_entity_poly.entity_id
_entity_poly.type
_entity_poly.pdbx_seq_one_letter_code
_entity_poly.pdbx_strand_id
1 'polypeptide(L)'
;QEQMLEDANQVLEEIKNFIGLSSMFKTPNNTVHGSEVPKSKIVSKMIGGIGPKVASALPNIVKQKVKKIVLSKPDPMDKEACSFLLRYFATSIKELEALLNKDLSHWKEI
;
A
#
# COMPACT_ATOMS: atom_id res chain seq x y z
N GLN A 1 12.52 -4.16 0.36
CA GLN A 1 11.25 -3.43 0.56
C GLN A 1 10.62 -3.18 -0.82
N GLU A 2 9.31 -2.91 -0.94
CA GLU A 2 8.63 -2.84 -2.26
C GLU A 2 9.10 -1.63 -3.09
N GLN A 3 9.65 -1.89 -4.28
CA GLN A 3 10.25 -0.87 -5.17
C GLN A 3 9.29 0.26 -5.56
N MET A 4 7.99 -0.03 -5.70
CA MET A 4 7.00 1.01 -6.05
C MET A 4 6.76 2.02 -4.93
N LEU A 5 7.03 1.64 -3.67
CA LEU A 5 6.95 2.54 -2.52
C LEU A 5 8.24 3.37 -2.34
N GLU A 6 9.39 2.85 -2.75
CA GLU A 6 10.69 3.50 -2.57
C GLU A 6 11.12 4.35 -3.76
N ASP A 7 10.94 3.83 -4.98
CA ASP A 7 11.29 4.52 -6.23
C ASP A 7 10.19 4.35 -7.28
N ALA A 8 9.07 5.04 -7.03
CA ALA A 8 7.93 5.08 -7.94
C ALA A 8 8.31 5.59 -9.35
N ASN A 9 9.36 6.43 -9.48
CA ASN A 9 9.80 6.93 -10.77
C ASN A 9 10.49 5.83 -11.58
N GLN A 10 11.40 5.07 -10.96
CA GLN A 10 12.05 3.94 -11.61
C GLN A 10 11.02 2.90 -12.07
N VAL A 11 10.08 2.51 -11.20
CA VAL A 11 9.02 1.55 -11.56
C VAL A 11 8.15 2.08 -12.70
N LEU A 12 7.83 3.38 -12.71
CA LEU A 12 7.09 4.00 -13.81
C LEU A 12 7.86 3.96 -15.14
N GLU A 13 9.18 4.17 -15.12
CA GLU A 13 10.02 4.03 -16.32
C GLU A 13 10.09 2.58 -16.81
N GLU A 14 10.21 1.60 -15.92
CA GLU A 14 10.13 0.18 -16.27
C GLU A 14 8.78 -0.16 -16.93
N ILE A 15 7.67 0.34 -16.38
CA ILE A 15 6.34 0.16 -16.97
C ILE A 15 6.29 0.80 -18.36
N LYS A 16 6.73 2.07 -18.51
CA LYS A 16 6.74 2.78 -19.80
C LYS A 16 7.49 1.99 -20.87
N ASN A 17 8.67 1.46 -20.52
CA ASN A 17 9.46 0.63 -21.42
C ASN A 17 8.74 -0.66 -21.79
N PHE A 18 8.13 -1.35 -20.81
CA PHE A 18 7.40 -2.59 -21.05
C PHE A 18 6.22 -2.41 -22.02
N ILE A 19 5.47 -1.30 -21.92
CA ILE A 19 4.34 -1.02 -22.80
C ILE A 19 4.71 -0.21 -24.07
N GLY A 20 6.00 0.08 -24.27
CA GLY A 20 6.50 0.75 -25.48
C GLY A 20 6.13 2.23 -25.61
N LEU A 21 5.93 2.95 -24.49
CA LEU A 21 5.57 4.37 -24.52
C LEU A 21 6.79 5.28 -24.65
N SER A 22 6.78 6.16 -25.65
CA SER A 22 7.72 7.27 -25.77
C SER A 22 7.31 8.44 -24.85
N SER A 23 7.76 8.37 -23.59
CA SER A 23 7.98 9.50 -22.65
C SER A 23 6.87 10.52 -22.29
N MET A 24 5.60 10.40 -22.71
CA MET A 24 4.62 11.48 -22.50
C MET A 24 3.88 11.55 -21.14
N PHE A 25 4.10 10.63 -20.19
CA PHE A 25 3.38 10.65 -18.92
C PHE A 25 4.15 11.42 -17.83
N LYS A 26 3.55 12.52 -17.37
CA LYS A 26 3.98 13.21 -16.14
C LYS A 26 3.72 12.31 -14.94
N THR A 27 4.69 12.15 -14.06
CA THR A 27 4.51 11.45 -12.79
C THR A 27 3.36 12.12 -12.02
N PRO A 28 2.31 11.37 -11.64
CA PRO A 28 1.25 11.88 -10.76
C PRO A 28 1.85 12.38 -9.43
N ASN A 29 1.16 13.31 -8.78
CA ASN A 29 1.60 13.92 -7.53
C ASN A 29 1.99 12.85 -6.49
N ASN A 30 3.21 12.90 -5.94
CA ASN A 30 3.88 11.90 -5.07
C ASN A 30 3.24 11.74 -3.67
N THR A 31 1.93 11.76 -3.56
CA THR A 31 1.24 11.59 -2.28
C THR A 31 1.19 10.10 -1.98
N VAL A 32 2.12 9.61 -1.16
CA VAL A 32 2.10 8.23 -0.68
C VAL A 32 0.90 8.05 0.27
N HIS A 33 -0.06 7.22 -0.15
CA HIS A 33 -1.17 6.82 0.70
C HIS A 33 -0.78 5.53 1.43
N GLY A 34 -0.47 5.64 2.72
CA GLY A 34 -0.24 4.48 3.57
C GLY A 34 -1.54 3.79 3.96
N SER A 35 -1.44 2.51 4.34
CA SER A 35 -2.55 1.77 4.94
C SER A 35 -2.98 2.42 6.26
N GLU A 36 -4.26 2.73 6.38
CA GLU A 36 -4.85 3.37 7.55
C GLU A 36 -6.16 2.66 7.89
N VAL A 37 -6.36 2.40 9.18
CA VAL A 37 -7.54 1.69 9.69
C VAL A 37 -8.29 2.57 10.70
N PRO A 38 -9.61 2.43 10.82
CA PRO A 38 -10.37 3.10 11.87
C PRO A 38 -9.81 2.77 13.26
N LYS A 39 -9.60 3.77 14.11
CA LYS A 39 -9.11 3.57 15.49
C LYS A 39 -10.04 2.74 16.37
N SER A 40 -11.31 2.62 15.99
CA SER A 40 -12.30 1.85 16.76
C SER A 40 -13.42 1.31 15.89
N LYS A 41 -14.13 0.30 16.41
CA LYS A 41 -15.33 -0.28 15.77
C LYS A 41 -16.45 0.75 15.59
N ILE A 42 -16.57 1.72 16.49
CA ILE A 42 -17.57 2.80 16.42
C ILE A 42 -17.23 3.72 15.25
N VAL A 43 -15.97 4.13 15.14
CA VAL A 43 -15.49 4.94 14.03
C VAL A 43 -15.62 4.19 12.70
N SER A 44 -15.33 2.89 12.68
CA SER A 44 -15.53 2.04 11.49
C SER A 44 -16.98 2.05 11.01
N LYS A 45 -17.95 1.90 11.93
CA LYS A 45 -19.38 1.99 11.61
C LYS A 45 -19.81 3.39 11.17
N MET A 46 -19.29 4.44 11.81
CA MET A 46 -19.58 5.83 11.47
C MET A 46 -19.08 6.17 10.06
N ILE A 47 -17.83 5.81 9.73
CA ILE A 47 -17.26 6.02 8.39
C ILE A 47 -18.04 5.22 7.34
N GLY A 48 -18.43 3.97 7.65
CA GLY A 48 -19.27 3.17 6.76
C GLY A 48 -20.69 3.74 6.55
N GLY A 49 -21.21 4.50 7.52
CA GLY A 49 -22.52 5.14 7.45
C GLY A 49 -22.54 6.53 6.80
N ILE A 50 -21.39 7.23 6.76
CA ILE A 50 -21.25 8.50 6.04
C ILE A 50 -21.09 8.16 4.56
N GLY A 51 -22.19 8.23 3.81
CA GLY A 51 -22.19 7.93 2.38
C GLY A 51 -21.20 8.80 1.58
N PRO A 52 -20.76 8.33 0.39
CA PRO A 52 -19.72 8.99 -0.41
C PRO A 52 -19.97 10.48 -0.69
N LYS A 53 -21.25 10.86 -0.81
CA LYS A 53 -21.71 12.22 -1.14
C LYS A 53 -21.39 13.26 -0.05
N VAL A 54 -21.37 12.88 1.22
CA VAL A 54 -21.08 13.80 2.34
C VAL A 54 -19.57 13.92 2.54
N ALA A 55 -18.83 12.82 2.37
CA ALA A 55 -17.37 12.82 2.42
C ALA A 55 -16.74 13.67 1.30
N SER A 56 -17.34 13.71 0.10
CA SER A 56 -16.83 14.53 -1.02
C SER A 56 -16.91 16.03 -0.78
N ALA A 57 -17.89 16.51 0.00
CA ALA A 57 -18.14 17.94 0.25
C ALA A 57 -17.20 18.59 1.27
N LEU A 58 -16.40 17.81 2.01
CA LEU A 58 -15.49 18.34 3.03
C LEU A 58 -14.21 18.94 2.40
N PRO A 59 -13.79 20.16 2.81
CA PRO A 59 -12.53 20.75 2.39
C PRO A 59 -11.33 19.86 2.75
N ASN A 60 -10.30 19.81 1.89
CA ASN A 60 -9.14 18.92 2.05
C ASN A 60 -8.39 19.10 3.37
N ILE A 61 -8.31 20.33 3.89
CA ILE A 61 -7.67 20.63 5.18
C ILE A 61 -8.44 19.97 6.34
N VAL A 62 -9.77 20.00 6.28
CA VAL A 62 -10.64 19.37 7.29
C VAL A 62 -10.54 17.86 7.19
N LYS A 63 -10.54 17.31 5.96
CA LYS A 63 -10.31 15.87 5.72
C LYS A 63 -9.02 15.40 6.37
N GLN A 64 -7.90 16.09 6.17
CA GLN A 64 -6.63 15.67 6.76
C GLN A 64 -6.58 15.75 8.29
N LYS A 65 -7.21 16.77 8.90
CA LYS A 65 -7.29 16.89 10.36
C LYS A 65 -8.16 15.79 10.97
N VAL A 66 -9.36 15.56 10.41
CA VAL A 66 -10.27 14.51 10.87
C VAL A 66 -9.66 13.13 10.67
N LYS A 67 -8.94 12.92 9.56
CA LYS A 67 -8.24 11.67 9.23
C LYS A 67 -7.29 11.23 10.33
N LYS A 68 -6.45 12.11 10.87
CA LYS A 68 -5.54 11.78 12.00
C LYS A 68 -6.27 11.46 13.30
N ILE A 69 -7.48 11.96 13.47
CA ILE A 69 -8.30 11.73 14.67
C ILE A 69 -8.98 10.35 14.57
N VAL A 70 -9.50 9.99 13.41
CA VAL A 70 -10.34 8.80 13.22
C VAL A 70 -9.58 7.57 12.72
N LEU A 71 -8.47 7.75 12.01
CA LEU A 71 -7.64 6.68 11.49
C LEU A 71 -6.30 6.57 12.24
N SER A 72 -5.80 5.35 12.35
CA SER A 72 -4.44 5.05 12.82
C SER A 72 -3.73 4.14 11.80
N LYS A 73 -2.42 4.00 11.97
CA LYS A 73 -1.69 2.91 11.32
C LYS A 73 -2.26 1.58 11.83
N PRO A 74 -2.30 0.53 10.99
CA PRO A 74 -2.62 -0.81 11.46
C PRO A 74 -1.60 -1.24 12.51
N ASP A 75 -2.06 -2.02 13.48
CA ASP A 75 -1.16 -2.66 14.44
C ASP A 75 -0.20 -3.59 13.69
N PRO A 76 1.06 -3.71 14.14
CA PRO A 76 2.00 -4.64 13.54
C PRO A 76 1.47 -6.07 13.66
N MET A 77 1.78 -6.90 12.66
CA MET A 77 1.42 -8.31 12.71
C MET A 77 2.11 -9.00 13.89
N ASP A 78 1.39 -9.91 14.53
CA ASP A 78 1.95 -10.82 15.53
C ASP A 78 3.16 -11.58 14.97
N LYS A 79 4.25 -11.68 15.75
CA LYS A 79 5.54 -12.18 15.26
C LYS A 79 5.49 -13.67 14.92
N GLU A 80 4.74 -14.44 15.69
CA GLU A 80 4.55 -15.86 15.52
C GLU A 80 3.69 -16.14 14.28
N ALA A 81 2.60 -15.38 14.11
CA ALA A 81 1.79 -15.42 12.89
C ALA A 81 2.61 -15.06 11.65
N CYS A 82 3.42 -14.00 11.74
CA CYS A 82 4.34 -13.57 10.70
C CYS A 82 5.33 -14.67 10.32
N SER A 83 6.02 -15.25 11.31
CA SER A 83 6.97 -16.34 11.11
C SER A 83 6.32 -17.57 10.50
N PHE A 84 5.10 -17.90 10.94
CA PHE A 84 4.32 -19.00 10.38
C PHE A 84 4.02 -18.78 8.89
N LEU A 85 3.53 -17.59 8.52
CA LEU A 85 3.19 -17.25 7.13
C LEU A 85 4.43 -17.24 6.23
N LEU A 86 5.54 -16.66 6.69
CA LEU A 86 6.80 -16.66 5.94
C LEU A 86 7.27 -18.10 5.66
N ARG A 87 7.18 -18.98 6.66
CA ARG A 87 7.52 -20.40 6.47
C ARG A 87 6.54 -21.10 5.55
N TYR A 88 5.25 -20.84 5.70
CA TYR A 88 4.18 -21.45 4.90
C TYR A 88 4.34 -21.13 3.41
N PHE A 89 4.66 -19.87 3.07
CA PHE A 89 4.82 -19.43 1.68
C PHE A 89 6.24 -19.56 1.13
N ALA A 90 7.21 -20.05 1.92
CA ALA A 90 8.62 -20.09 1.51
C ALA A 90 8.84 -20.83 0.17
N THR A 91 8.14 -21.94 -0.06
CA THR A 91 8.23 -22.69 -1.33
C THR A 91 7.63 -21.90 -2.48
N SER A 92 6.44 -21.34 -2.31
CA SER A 92 5.77 -20.53 -3.34
C SER A 92 6.57 -19.29 -3.71
N ILE A 93 7.24 -18.66 -2.74
CA ILE A 93 8.13 -17.53 -3.02
C ILE A 93 9.31 -17.97 -3.89
N LYS A 94 9.94 -19.13 -3.60
CA LYS A 94 11.03 -19.65 -4.44
C LYS A 94 10.60 -19.99 -5.86
N GLU A 95 9.41 -20.60 -6.01
CA GLU A 95 8.84 -20.88 -7.34
C GLU A 95 8.59 -19.59 -8.12
N LEU A 96 8.11 -18.55 -7.44
CA LEU A 96 7.88 -17.24 -8.04
C LEU A 96 9.18 -16.53 -8.43
N GLU A 97 10.23 -16.61 -7.58
CA GLU A 97 11.58 -16.10 -7.88
C GLU A 97 12.13 -16.70 -9.17
N ALA A 98 11.97 -18.03 -9.33
CA ALA A 98 12.39 -18.73 -10.54
C ALA A 98 11.57 -18.34 -11.78
N LEU A 99 10.24 -18.22 -11.64
CA LEU A 99 9.34 -17.85 -12.74
C LEU A 99 9.63 -16.43 -13.26
N LEU A 100 9.84 -15.48 -12.34
CA LEU A 100 10.07 -14.07 -12.68
C LEU A 100 11.54 -13.78 -13.01
N ASN A 101 12.44 -14.73 -12.71
CA ASN A 101 13.89 -14.52 -12.71
C ASN A 101 14.29 -13.24 -11.95
N LYS A 102 13.70 -13.07 -10.76
CA LYS A 102 13.89 -11.91 -9.88
C LYS A 102 14.08 -12.35 -8.44
N ASP A 103 14.93 -11.65 -7.70
CA ASP A 103 15.12 -11.87 -6.26
C ASP A 103 13.98 -11.23 -5.46
N LEU A 104 13.27 -12.04 -4.66
CA LEU A 104 12.18 -11.61 -3.80
C LEU A 104 12.53 -11.79 -2.32
N SER A 105 13.82 -11.93 -1.98
CA SER A 105 14.29 -12.14 -0.60
C SER A 105 13.84 -11.04 0.35
N HIS A 106 13.65 -9.82 -0.14
CA HIS A 106 13.13 -8.70 0.63
C HIS A 106 11.69 -8.88 1.16
N TRP A 107 10.92 -9.85 0.66
CA TRP A 107 9.61 -10.23 1.25
C TRP A 107 9.76 -11.08 2.52
N LYS A 108 10.94 -11.64 2.73
CA LYS A 108 11.28 -12.50 3.88
C LYS A 108 11.85 -11.68 5.05
N GLU A 109 12.13 -10.41 4.82
CA GLU A 109 12.67 -9.45 5.80
C GLU A 109 11.53 -8.57 6.32
N ILE A 110 11.26 -8.63 7.64
CA ILE A 110 10.29 -7.76 8.34
C ILE A 110 10.97 -7.17 9.58
#